data_AF-A0A973KLF4-F1
#
_entry.id   AF-A0A973KLF4-F1
#
_cell.length_a   1.000
_cell.length_b   1.000
_cell.length_c   1.000
_cell.angle_alpha   90.00
_cell.angle_beta   90.00
_cell.angle_gamma   90.00
#
_symmetry.space_group_name_H-M   'P 1'
#
loop_
_entity.id
_entity.type
_entity.pdbx_description
1 polymer ?
#
loop_
_entity_poly.entity_id
_entity_poly.type
_entity_poly.pdbx_seq_one_letter_code
_entity_poly.pdbx_strand_id
1 'polypeptide(L)' 'MKVRMKATISGTRDGQPWPERGAVVDLPTAEAEHLVAAGLAEKPEASKSSGAPAEETATPKAAPETATPKRGRSTK' A
#
# COMPACT_ATOMS: atom_id res chain seq x y z
N MET A 1 -1.47 12.37 -9.96
CA MET A 1 -2.86 12.73 -9.58
C MET A 1 -3.25 11.88 -8.40
N LYS A 2 -3.64 12.53 -7.30
CA LYS A 2 -4.00 11.83 -6.06
C LYS A 2 -5.43 11.28 -6.14
N VAL A 3 -5.61 10.02 -5.78
CA VAL A 3 -6.92 9.36 -5.63
C VAL A 3 -7.01 8.64 -4.29
N ARG A 4 -8.19 8.61 -3.69
CA ARG A 4 -8.49 7.82 -2.49
C ARG A 4 -9.06 6.47 -2.93
N MET A 5 -8.44 5.37 -2.50
CA MET A 5 -8.95 4.03 -2.77
C MET A 5 -10.29 3.80 -2.04
N LYS A 6 -11.28 3.20 -2.71
CA LYS A 6 -12.56 2.75 -2.11
C LYS A 6 -12.64 1.23 -1.95
N ALA A 7 -11.74 0.51 -2.60
CA ALA A 7 -11.62 -0.94 -2.52
C ALA A 7 -10.16 -1.33 -2.28
N THR A 8 -9.93 -2.45 -1.60
CA THR A 8 -8.60 -3.04 -1.46
C THR A 8 -8.31 -3.85 -2.72
N ILE A 9 -7.23 -3.49 -3.43
CA ILE A 9 -6.80 -4.21 -4.63
C ILE A 9 -5.66 -5.15 -4.22
N SER A 10 -5.82 -6.43 -4.54
CA SER A 10 -4.73 -7.40 -4.38
C SER A 10 -3.70 -7.24 -5.50
N GLY A 11 -2.42 -7.32 -5.15
CA GLY A 11 -1.31 -7.27 -6.11
C GLY A 11 -0.36 -6.12 -5.84
N THR A 12 0.67 -6.03 -6.67
CA THR A 12 1.66 -4.96 -6.61
C THR A 12 1.58 -4.13 -7.87
N ARG A 13 1.52 -2.81 -7.68
CA ARG A 13 1.69 -1.81 -8.70
C ARG A 13 3.10 -1.25 -8.57
N ASP A 14 3.88 -1.33 -9.64
CA ASP A 14 5.28 -0.86 -9.67
C ASP A 14 6.14 -1.49 -8.56
N GLY A 15 5.84 -2.74 -8.20
CA GLY A 15 6.50 -3.46 -7.10
C GLY A 15 6.01 -3.09 -5.69
N GLN A 16 5.16 -2.07 -5.54
CA GLN A 16 4.54 -1.69 -4.27
C GLN A 16 3.10 -2.21 -4.18
N PRO A 17 2.65 -2.71 -3.02
CA PRO A 17 1.27 -3.12 -2.86
C PRO A 17 0.34 -1.93 -3.05
N TRP A 18 -0.88 -2.21 -3.54
CA TRP A 18 -1.91 -1.18 -3.58
C TRP A 18 -2.24 -0.65 -2.18
N PRO A 19 -2.62 0.62 -2.06
CA PRO A 19 -3.06 1.17 -0.79
C PRO A 19 -4.35 0.50 -0.36
N GLU A 20 -4.55 0.43 0.95
CA GLU A 20 -5.81 -0.04 1.49
C GLU A 20 -6.97 0.89 1.17
N ARG A 21 -8.20 0.36 1.30
CA ARG A 21 -9.41 1.16 1.22
C ARG A 21 -9.34 2.34 2.17
N GLY A 22 -9.53 3.54 1.62
CA GLY A 22 -9.52 4.80 2.34
C GLY A 22 -8.18 5.53 2.31
N ALA A 23 -7.09 4.86 1.93
CA ALA A 23 -5.79 5.48 1.75
C ALA A 23 -5.71 6.24 0.41
N VAL A 24 -4.79 7.21 0.36
CA VAL A 24 -4.58 8.06 -0.83
C VAL A 24 -3.30 7.63 -1.53
N VAL A 25 -3.34 7.53 -2.85
CA VAL A 25 -2.19 7.22 -3.71
C VAL A 25 -2.08 8.23 -4.83
N ASP A 26 -0.84 8.55 -5.21
CA ASP A 26 -0.58 9.35 -6.40
C ASP A 26 -0.35 8.45 -7.60
N LEU A 27 -1.16 8.64 -8.65
CA LEU A 27 -1.17 7.83 -9.87
C LEU A 27 -1.19 8.74 -11.11
N PRO A 28 -0.80 8.25 -12.29
CA PRO A 28 -1.04 8.95 -13.55
C PRO A 28 -2.53 9.23 -13.74
N THR A 29 -2.87 10.37 -14.35
CA THR A 29 -4.27 10.80 -14.55
C THR A 29 -5.09 9.76 -15.31
N ALA A 30 -4.53 9.17 -16.38
CA ALA A 30 -5.23 8.17 -17.18
C ALA A 30 -5.68 6.94 -16.37
N GLU A 31 -4.84 6.46 -15.45
CA GLU A 31 -5.17 5.30 -14.62
C GLU A 31 -6.04 5.68 -13.42
N ALA A 32 -5.80 6.85 -12.82
CA ALA A 32 -6.67 7.42 -11.81
C ALA A 32 -8.11 7.52 -12.32
N GLU A 33 -8.31 8.01 -13.56
CA GLU A 33 -9.61 8.10 -14.20
C GLU A 33 -10.25 6.72 -14.41
N HIS A 34 -9.46 5.74 -14.83
CA HIS A 34 -9.94 4.36 -14.98
C HIS A 34 -10.45 3.77 -13.64
N LEU A 35 -9.73 4.01 -12.55
CA LEU A 35 -10.10 3.52 -11.22
C LEU A 35 -11.32 4.25 -10.67
N VAL A 36 -11.44 5.56 -10.93
CA VAL A 36 -12.60 6.35 -10.54
C VAL A 36 -13.83 5.93 -11.36
N ALA A 37 -13.68 5.72 -12.67
CA ALA A 37 -14.75 5.26 -13.55
C ALA A 37 -15.23 3.85 -13.18
N ALA A 38 -14.32 2.97 -12.75
CA ALA A 38 -14.65 1.64 -12.23
C ALA A 38 -15.26 1.67 -10.82
N GLY A 39 -15.32 2.82 -10.15
CA GLY A 39 -15.82 2.95 -8.77
C GLY A 39 -14.86 2.40 -7.70
N LEU A 40 -13.62 2.08 -8.06
CA LEU A 40 -12.58 1.57 -7.15
C LEU A 40 -11.85 2.70 -6.42
N ALA A 41 -11.91 3.93 -6.91
CA ALA A 41 -11.28 5.09 -6.31
C ALA A 41 -12.15 6.36 -6.39
N GLU A 42 -11.78 7.39 -5.64
CA GLU A 42 -12.44 8.69 -5.64
C GLU A 42 -11.41 9.83 -5.68
N LYS A 43 -11.76 10.98 -6.26
CA LYS A 43 -10.95 12.18 -6.14
C LYS A 43 -10.95 12.63 -4.66
N PRO A 44 -9.78 12.82 -4.01
CA PRO A 44 -9.72 13.36 -2.68
C PRO A 44 -10.12 14.83 -2.78
N GLU A 45 -11.33 15.18 -2.35
CA GLU A 45 -11.71 16.58 -2.18
C GLU A 45 -10.72 17.23 -1.21
N ALA A 46 -9.99 18.24 -1.69
CA ALA A 46 -8.93 18.92 -0.94
C ALA A 46 -9.43 19.73 0.27
N SER A 47 -10.70 19.60 0.66
CA SER A 47 -11.29 20.41 1.71
C SER A 47 -12.45 19.72 2.43
N LYS A 48 -12.20 18.56 3.05
CA LYS A 48 -12.74 18.24 4.38
C LYS A 48 -11.92 17.15 5.06
N SER A 49 -11.51 17.51 6.27
CA SER A 49 -10.72 16.76 7.23
C SER A 49 -11.28 15.37 7.58
N SER A 50 -10.34 14.48 7.90
CA SER A 50 -10.33 13.53 9.03
C SER A 50 -11.26 12.31 9.10
N GLY A 51 -10.63 11.17 9.42
CA GLY A 51 -11.18 10.05 10.19
C GLY A 51 -11.45 8.81 9.34
N ALA A 52 -10.87 7.62 9.55
CA ALA A 52 -10.17 7.07 10.70
C ALA A 52 -9.10 6.06 10.23
N PRO A 53 -8.06 5.78 11.04
CA PRO A 53 -7.12 4.71 10.77
C PRO A 53 -7.88 3.38 10.84
N ALA A 54 -7.96 2.65 9.73
CA ALA A 54 -8.13 1.22 9.85
C ALA A 54 -6.77 0.68 10.29
N GLU A 55 -6.57 0.58 11.61
CA GLU A 55 -5.78 -0.51 12.15
C GLU A 55 -6.42 -1.81 11.65
N GLU A 56 -5.95 -2.34 10.53
CA GLU A 56 -5.77 -3.78 10.42
C GLU A 56 -4.31 -4.02 10.07
N THR A 57 -3.65 -4.66 11.02
CA THR A 57 -2.27 -5.08 10.95
C THR A 57 -2.13 -6.13 9.84
N ALA A 58 -1.97 -5.68 8.60
CA ALA A 58 -1.33 -6.47 7.56
C ALA A 58 0.14 -6.05 7.51
N THR A 59 0.87 -6.34 8.60
CA THR A 59 2.32 -6.44 8.54
C THR A 59 2.62 -7.48 7.46
N PRO A 60 3.17 -7.14 6.27
CA PRO A 60 3.91 -8.15 5.57
C PRO A 60 5.03 -8.50 6.54
N LYS A 61 5.01 -9.72 7.10
CA LYS A 61 6.21 -10.33 7.66
C LYS A 61 7.16 -10.55 6.48
N ALA A 62 7.70 -9.44 5.97
CA ALA A 62 8.92 -9.41 5.20
C ALA A 62 10.00 -9.81 6.20
N ALA A 63 10.18 -11.12 6.33
CA ALA A 63 11.46 -11.67 6.70
C ALA A 63 12.22 -11.93 5.39
N PRO A 64 12.94 -10.95 4.82
CA PRO A 64 14.10 -11.31 4.02
C PRO A 64 15.18 -11.74 5.03
N GLU A 65 15.07 -12.95 5.58
CA GLU A 65 16.22 -13.58 6.21
C GLU A 65 17.12 -14.11 5.11
N THR A 66 17.89 -13.18 4.56
CA THR A 66 19.12 -13.41 3.82
C THR A 66 19.95 -14.46 4.56
N ALA A 67 20.07 -15.63 3.95
CA ALA A 67 20.96 -16.69 4.38
C ALA A 67 22.40 -16.14 4.53
N THR A 68 22.86 -16.01 5.77
CA THR A 68 24.27 -15.71 6.05
C THR A 68 24.78 -16.61 7.19
N PRO A 69 25.25 -17.84 6.93
CA PRO A 69 25.96 -18.60 7.95
C PRO A 69 27.37 -18.00 8.13
N LYS A 70 27.50 -17.03 9.04
CA LYS A 70 28.81 -16.48 9.44
C LYS A 70 29.44 -17.40 10.50
N ARG A 71 30.41 -18.20 10.06
CA ARG A 71 31.32 -18.99 10.90
C ARG A 71 31.87 -18.17 12.09
N GLY A 72 31.94 -18.79 13.27
CA GLY A 72 32.64 -18.24 14.44
C GLY A 72 32.68 -19.19 15.63
N ARG A 73 33.85 -19.80 15.86
CA ARG A 73 34.29 -20.74 16.91
C ARG A 73 34.32 -20.08 18.31
N SER A 74 33.95 -20.77 19.40
CA SER A 74 34.75 -20.88 20.66
C SER A 74 34.06 -21.63 21.83
N THR A 75 34.76 -22.67 22.33
CA THR A 75 34.95 -23.11 23.74
C THR A 75 33.78 -23.49 24.66
N LYS A 76 33.74 -24.78 25.05
CA LYS A 76 33.97 -25.24 26.43
C LYS A 76 34.50 -26.68 26.43
#